data_AF-A0A511T1Q8-F1
#
_entry.id   AF-A0A511T1Q8-F1
#
_cell.length_a   1.000
_cell.length_b   1.000
_cell.length_c   1.000
_cell.angle_alpha   90.00
_cell.angle_beta   90.00
_cell.angle_gamma   90.00
#
_symmetry.space_group_name_H-M   'P 1'
#
loop_
_entity.id
_entity.type
_entity.pdbx_description
1 polymer ?
#
loop_
_entity_poly.entity_id
_entity_poly.type
_entity_poly.pdbx_seq_one_letter_code
_entity_poly.pdbx_strand_id
1 'polypeptide(L)'
;MSSTVTKGAPLPWFILLPFPAILLGALIARRIDVPLSALAINGVAALLGAAVAITVGRRPGTALLRAAVPIAVVAILLTAATLLFPGLDGIHRWLALGPIRLHASSVLVPWVLLGMSAALRGHFAIAAALAVVLSAIHAAQPDAGQATAFALAASLLLARAHATSWLPRALSCAAVLGISATAWLRPDPLDPVDHVERIFQLAFRWNPLIGLIAGLALALLLVPGITGITRALTAEHDDALLSLSASFVLYFAAAFAVTELGHFPVPVMGTGAGHILGWYSASGILAALVWPRDTRVPIVART
;
A
#
# COMPACT_ATOMS: atom_id res chain seq x y z
N MET A 1 35.46 23.63 14.60
CA MET A 1 34.02 23.83 14.37
C MET A 1 33.55 22.74 13.41
N SER A 2 32.89 21.70 13.94
CA SER A 2 32.35 20.60 13.10
C SER A 2 31.00 21.05 12.56
N SER A 3 30.95 21.40 11.27
CA SER A 3 29.71 21.69 10.56
C SER A 3 28.99 20.37 10.27
N THR A 4 28.12 19.98 11.18
CA THR A 4 27.18 18.89 10.95
C THR A 4 26.11 19.38 9.96
N VAL A 5 26.30 19.05 8.68
CA VAL A 5 25.27 19.23 7.66
C VAL A 5 24.14 18.27 7.99
N THR A 6 23.07 18.80 8.60
CA THR A 6 21.80 18.07 8.73
C THR A 6 21.23 17.84 7.34
N LYS A 7 21.55 16.71 6.70
CA LYS A 7 20.87 16.27 5.48
C LYS A 7 19.41 15.99 5.82
N GLY A 8 18.56 17.01 5.65
CA GLY A 8 17.12 16.89 5.77
C GLY A 8 16.62 15.73 4.91
N ALA A 9 15.74 14.91 5.48
CA ALA A 9 15.19 13.74 4.81
C ALA A 9 14.58 14.09 3.43
N PRO A 10 14.75 13.24 2.40
CA PRO A 10 14.24 13.44 1.03
C PRO A 10 12.70 13.33 0.90
N LEU A 11 11.97 13.29 2.02
CA LEU A 11 10.52 13.21 2.07
C LEU A 11 9.75 14.26 1.23
N PRO A 12 10.24 15.49 0.97
CA PRO A 12 9.44 16.49 0.25
C PRO A 12 9.06 16.10 -1.18
N TRP A 13 9.95 15.41 -1.91
CA TRP A 13 9.74 15.18 -3.34
C TRP A 13 8.96 13.90 -3.64
N PHE A 14 9.07 12.86 -2.81
CA PHE A 14 8.28 11.63 -3.00
C PHE A 14 6.78 11.90 -2.97
N ILE A 15 6.35 12.91 -2.23
CA ILE A 15 4.94 13.31 -2.12
C ILE A 15 4.34 13.69 -3.48
N LEU A 16 5.17 14.10 -4.44
CA LEU A 16 4.75 14.52 -5.78
C LEU A 16 4.66 13.35 -6.77
N LEU A 17 5.18 12.17 -6.45
CA LEU A 17 5.20 11.03 -7.38
C LEU A 17 3.82 10.54 -7.85
N PRO A 18 2.75 10.60 -7.03
CA PRO A 18 1.40 10.25 -7.49
C PRO A 18 0.80 11.25 -8.48
N PHE A 19 1.31 12.48 -8.53
CA PHE A 19 0.64 13.59 -9.25
C PHE A 19 0.54 13.33 -10.75
N PRO A 20 1.59 12.85 -11.45
CA PRO A 20 1.46 12.48 -12.86
C PRO A 20 0.30 11.51 -13.13
N ALA A 21 0.16 10.46 -12.29
CA ALA A 21 -0.91 9.47 -12.44
C ALA A 21 -2.29 10.07 -12.14
N ILE A 22 -2.41 10.88 -11.07
CA ILE A 22 -3.65 11.56 -10.69
C ILE A 22 -4.10 12.54 -11.77
N LEU A 23 -3.20 13.38 -12.27
CA LEU A 23 -3.50 14.40 -13.29
C LEU A 23 -3.86 13.75 -14.62
N LEU A 24 -3.15 12.70 -15.04
CA LEU A 24 -3.45 12.00 -16.27
C LEU A 24 -4.78 11.23 -16.18
N GLY A 25 -5.02 10.56 -15.04
CA GLY A 25 -6.31 9.91 -14.75
C GLY A 25 -7.46 10.92 -14.79
N ALA A 26 -7.30 12.08 -14.19
CA ALA A 26 -8.28 13.17 -14.24
C ALA A 26 -8.50 13.67 -15.68
N LEU A 27 -7.44 13.87 -16.47
CA LEU A 27 -7.54 14.29 -17.87
C LEU A 27 -8.34 13.28 -18.71
N ILE A 28 -8.03 11.99 -18.58
CA ILE A 28 -8.72 10.91 -19.31
C ILE A 28 -10.17 10.81 -18.84
N ALA A 29 -10.43 10.85 -17.52
CA ALA A 29 -11.78 10.81 -16.97
C ALA A 29 -12.64 11.99 -17.44
N ARG A 30 -12.07 13.19 -17.59
CA ARG A 30 -12.78 14.36 -18.16
C ARG A 30 -13.19 14.17 -19.62
N ARG A 31 -12.53 13.30 -20.38
CA ARG A 31 -12.90 13.01 -21.78
C ARG A 31 -14.14 12.14 -21.92
N ILE A 32 -14.51 11.43 -20.86
CA ILE A 32 -15.74 10.63 -20.77
C ILE A 32 -16.73 11.26 -19.79
N ASP A 33 -16.70 12.59 -19.68
CA ASP A 33 -17.66 13.43 -18.95
C ASP A 33 -17.80 13.14 -17.45
N VAL A 34 -16.79 12.54 -16.82
CA VAL A 34 -16.79 12.27 -15.37
C VAL A 34 -16.89 13.57 -14.58
N PRO A 35 -17.83 13.71 -13.63
CA PRO A 35 -18.05 14.95 -12.92
C PRO A 35 -16.83 15.38 -12.10
N LEU A 36 -16.60 16.69 -12.00
CA LEU A 36 -15.47 17.25 -11.24
C LEU A 36 -15.49 16.82 -9.76
N SER A 37 -16.65 16.56 -9.18
CA SER A 37 -16.80 16.06 -7.81
C SER A 37 -16.13 14.70 -7.60
N ALA A 38 -16.22 13.79 -8.58
CA ALA A 38 -15.54 12.50 -8.52
C ALA A 38 -14.01 12.66 -8.61
N LEU A 39 -13.54 13.61 -9.41
CA LEU A 39 -12.10 13.89 -9.54
C LEU A 39 -11.52 14.61 -8.32
N ALA A 40 -12.33 15.46 -7.67
CA ALA A 40 -11.95 16.17 -6.45
C ALA A 40 -11.58 15.20 -5.31
N ILE A 41 -12.17 13.99 -5.29
CA ILE A 41 -11.83 12.94 -4.33
C ILE A 41 -10.34 12.59 -4.41
N ASN A 42 -9.75 12.49 -5.60
CA ASN A 42 -8.32 12.19 -5.76
C ASN A 42 -7.45 13.33 -5.22
N GLY A 43 -7.83 14.58 -5.51
CA GLY A 43 -7.13 15.76 -5.00
C GLY A 43 -7.15 15.85 -3.48
N VAL A 44 -8.33 15.68 -2.87
CA VAL A 44 -8.49 15.66 -1.40
C VAL A 44 -7.73 14.50 -0.78
N ALA A 45 -7.81 13.30 -1.36
CA ALA A 45 -7.06 12.14 -0.89
C ALA A 45 -5.55 12.35 -0.99
N ALA A 46 -5.06 13.03 -2.02
CA ALA A 46 -3.63 13.34 -2.16
C ALA A 46 -3.16 14.35 -1.11
N LEU A 47 -3.97 15.36 -0.78
CA LEU A 47 -3.67 16.32 0.28
C LEU A 47 -3.63 15.64 1.66
N LEU A 48 -4.65 14.85 1.99
CA LEU A 48 -4.72 14.11 3.25
C LEU A 48 -3.60 13.06 3.34
N GLY A 49 -3.37 12.33 2.25
CA GLY A 49 -2.29 11.36 2.15
C GLY A 49 -0.93 12.01 2.33
N ALA A 50 -0.65 13.13 1.68
CA ALA A 50 0.58 13.89 1.87
C ALA A 50 0.78 14.30 3.34
N ALA A 51 -0.27 14.76 4.02
CA ALA A 51 -0.22 15.07 5.45
C ALA A 51 0.11 13.82 6.29
N VAL A 52 -0.50 12.67 6.00
CA VAL A 52 -0.18 11.39 6.65
C VAL A 52 1.29 11.01 6.38
N ALA A 53 1.74 11.05 5.13
CA ALA A 53 3.11 10.70 4.76
C ALA A 53 4.15 11.58 5.47
N ILE A 54 3.90 12.89 5.55
CA ILE A 54 4.75 13.86 6.25
C ILE A 54 4.78 13.57 7.76
N THR A 55 3.61 13.36 8.37
CA THR A 55 3.51 13.17 9.82
C THR A 55 4.12 11.85 10.26
N VAL A 56 3.86 10.77 9.53
CA VAL A 56 4.44 9.44 9.77
C VAL A 56 5.93 9.44 9.47
N GLY A 57 6.35 9.98 8.33
CA GLY A 57 7.76 10.05 7.93
C GLY A 57 8.65 10.91 8.83
N ARG A 58 8.05 11.73 9.71
CA ARG A 58 8.76 12.49 10.75
C ARG A 58 8.87 11.75 12.08
N ARG A 59 8.20 10.60 12.26
CA ARG A 59 8.28 9.82 13.49
C ARG A 59 9.60 9.05 13.56
N PRO A 60 10.16 8.82 14.77
CA PRO A 60 11.29 7.93 14.93
C PRO A 60 10.92 6.51 14.48
N GLY A 61 11.75 5.86 13.67
CA GLY A 61 11.50 4.49 13.21
C GLY A 61 11.27 3.50 14.36
N THR A 62 11.98 3.66 15.48
CA THR A 62 11.81 2.83 16.69
C THR A 62 10.45 3.02 17.37
N ALA A 63 9.87 4.23 17.32
CA ALA A 63 8.53 4.48 17.84
C ALA A 63 7.47 3.86 16.91
N LEU A 64 7.66 4.00 15.60
CA LEU A 64 6.77 3.42 14.60
C LEU A 64 6.76 1.89 14.68
N LEU A 65 7.93 1.25 14.76
CA LEU A 65 8.04 -0.21 14.88
C LEU A 65 7.43 -0.76 16.17
N ARG A 66 7.53 -0.04 17.29
CA ARG A 66 6.86 -0.42 18.56
C ARG A 66 5.34 -0.40 18.44
N ALA A 67 4.78 0.53 17.67
CA ALA A 67 3.34 0.64 17.45
C ALA A 67 2.83 -0.22 16.27
N ALA A 68 3.72 -0.80 15.47
CA ALA A 68 3.38 -1.43 14.20
C ALA A 68 2.36 -2.58 14.32
N VAL A 69 2.57 -3.52 15.27
CA VAL A 69 1.65 -4.65 15.45
C VAL A 69 0.28 -4.19 15.96
N PRO A 70 0.15 -3.36 17.01
CA PRO A 70 -1.13 -2.79 17.41
C PRO A 70 -1.85 -2.05 16.28
N ILE A 71 -1.13 -1.23 15.50
CA ILE A 71 -1.70 -0.52 14.35
C ILE A 71 -2.20 -1.51 13.28
N ALA A 72 -1.44 -2.57 13.00
CA ALA A 72 -1.88 -3.61 12.05
C ALA A 72 -3.14 -4.34 12.53
N VAL A 73 -3.27 -4.63 13.82
CA VAL A 73 -4.49 -5.21 14.39
C VAL A 73 -5.67 -4.26 14.21
N VAL A 74 -5.51 -2.96 14.52
CA VAL A 74 -6.55 -1.95 14.28
C VAL A 74 -6.90 -1.86 12.79
N ALA A 75 -5.91 -1.90 11.90
CA ALA A 75 -6.11 -1.90 10.45
C ALA A 75 -6.91 -3.12 9.97
N ILE A 76 -6.63 -4.30 10.50
CA ILE A 76 -7.41 -5.52 10.24
C ILE A 76 -8.84 -5.37 10.77
N LEU A 77 -9.03 -4.89 12.00
CA LEU A 77 -10.36 -4.70 12.58
C LEU A 77 -11.19 -3.69 11.79
N LEU A 78 -10.60 -2.59 11.34
CA LEU A 78 -11.27 -1.60 10.48
C LEU A 78 -11.61 -2.17 9.10
N THR A 79 -10.77 -3.06 8.57
CA THR A 79 -11.08 -3.77 7.31
C THR A 79 -12.21 -4.78 7.52
N ALA A 80 -12.19 -5.54 8.62
CA ALA A 80 -13.27 -6.45 8.97
C ALA A 80 -14.60 -5.73 9.22
N ALA A 81 -14.54 -4.51 9.78
CA ALA A 81 -15.72 -3.72 10.07
C ALA A 81 -16.55 -3.40 8.81
N THR A 82 -15.96 -3.40 7.61
CA THR A 82 -16.73 -3.19 6.36
C THR A 82 -17.81 -4.25 6.16
N LEU A 83 -17.63 -5.47 6.69
CA LEU A 83 -18.62 -6.54 6.67
C LEU A 83 -19.89 -6.19 7.46
N LEU A 84 -19.83 -5.18 8.33
CA LEU A 84 -20.96 -4.69 9.12
C LEU A 84 -21.67 -3.50 8.45
N PHE A 85 -21.08 -2.88 7.42
CA PHE A 85 -21.69 -1.75 6.72
C PHE A 85 -22.58 -2.22 5.56
N PRO A 86 -23.58 -1.41 5.14
CA PRO A 86 -24.33 -1.68 3.93
C PRO A 86 -23.40 -1.76 2.71
N GLY A 87 -23.44 -2.89 2.00
CA GLY A 87 -22.64 -3.11 0.79
C GLY A 87 -23.13 -2.33 -0.43
N LEU A 88 -22.51 -2.59 -1.58
CA LEU A 88 -23.07 -2.33 -2.91
C LEU A 88 -23.39 -3.68 -3.52
N ASP A 89 -24.65 -3.93 -3.88
CA ASP A 89 -25.12 -5.20 -4.44
C ASP A 89 -24.61 -6.44 -3.67
N GLY A 90 -24.64 -6.34 -2.33
CA GLY A 90 -24.18 -7.42 -1.43
C GLY A 90 -22.66 -7.51 -1.23
N ILE A 91 -21.88 -6.58 -1.79
CA ILE A 91 -20.41 -6.51 -1.63
C ILE A 91 -20.01 -5.52 -0.54
N HIS A 92 -19.26 -6.01 0.46
CA HIS A 92 -18.98 -5.30 1.71
C HIS A 92 -17.49 -4.92 1.88
N ARG A 93 -16.89 -4.23 0.89
CA ARG A 93 -15.46 -3.83 0.92
C ARG A 93 -15.19 -2.35 1.24
N TRP A 94 -16.23 -1.56 1.51
CA TRP A 94 -16.12 -0.12 1.79
C TRP A 94 -16.56 0.26 3.20
N LEU A 95 -15.85 1.21 3.79
CA LEU A 95 -16.35 1.98 4.93
C LEU A 95 -17.23 3.12 4.40
N ALA A 96 -18.46 3.21 4.90
CA ALA A 96 -19.37 4.30 4.57
C ALA A 96 -19.12 5.49 5.49
N LEU A 97 -18.68 6.61 4.93
CA LEU A 97 -18.44 7.90 5.61
C LEU A 97 -19.38 8.95 5.02
N GLY A 98 -20.66 8.88 5.39
CA GLY A 98 -21.71 9.69 4.77
C GLY A 98 -21.82 9.39 3.27
N PRO A 99 -21.66 10.38 2.37
CA PRO A 99 -21.75 10.16 0.92
C PRO A 99 -20.49 9.50 0.32
N ILE A 100 -19.41 9.36 1.10
CA ILE A 100 -18.14 8.82 0.62
C ILE A 100 -18.04 7.34 1.00
N ARG A 101 -17.67 6.49 0.04
CA ARG A 101 -17.32 5.09 0.27
C ARG A 101 -15.82 4.93 0.14
N LEU A 102 -15.15 4.58 1.24
CA LEU A 102 -13.70 4.40 1.27
C LEU A 102 -13.36 2.91 1.21
N HIS A 103 -12.58 2.53 0.21
CA HIS A 103 -12.11 1.16 0.07
C HIS A 103 -11.07 0.83 1.16
N ALA A 104 -11.49 0.20 2.26
CA ALA A 104 -10.71 0.10 3.49
C ALA A 104 -9.36 -0.58 3.29
N SER A 105 -9.34 -1.75 2.64
CA SER A 105 -8.11 -2.54 2.44
C SER A 105 -7.02 -1.73 1.74
N SER A 106 -7.36 -1.07 0.63
CA SER A 106 -6.39 -0.30 -0.15
C SER A 106 -5.67 0.80 0.65
N VAL A 107 -6.31 1.33 1.72
CA VAL A 107 -5.73 2.30 2.66
C VAL A 107 -4.88 1.61 3.73
N LEU A 108 -5.35 0.46 4.22
CA LEU A 108 -4.92 -0.15 5.47
C LEU A 108 -3.84 -1.24 5.31
N VAL A 109 -3.74 -1.88 4.13
CA VAL A 109 -2.73 -2.91 3.83
C VAL A 109 -1.29 -2.47 4.13
N PRO A 110 -0.85 -1.23 3.78
CA PRO A 110 0.51 -0.79 4.11
C PRO A 110 0.86 -0.90 5.60
N TRP A 111 -0.12 -0.65 6.47
CA TRP A 111 0.03 -0.74 7.91
C TRP A 111 0.09 -2.18 8.41
N VAL A 112 -0.65 -3.08 7.76
CA VAL A 112 -0.61 -4.52 8.06
C VAL A 112 0.73 -5.11 7.66
N LEU A 113 1.26 -4.78 6.48
CA LEU A 113 2.59 -5.21 6.05
C LEU A 113 3.71 -4.68 6.97
N LEU A 114 3.59 -3.44 7.47
CA LEU A 114 4.48 -2.91 8.51
C LEU A 114 4.40 -3.73 9.81
N GLY A 115 3.19 -4.03 10.29
CA GLY A 115 3.00 -4.86 11.48
C GLY A 115 3.57 -6.28 11.34
N MET A 116 3.36 -6.90 10.17
CA MET A 116 3.97 -8.19 9.83
C MET A 116 5.50 -8.10 9.86
N SER A 117 6.09 -7.12 9.18
CA SER A 117 7.55 -6.91 9.17
C SER A 117 8.11 -6.71 10.58
N ALA A 118 7.43 -5.94 11.43
CA ALA A 118 7.84 -5.76 12.83
C ALA A 118 7.72 -7.05 13.65
N ALA A 119 6.63 -7.81 13.49
CA ALA A 119 6.41 -9.08 14.18
C ALA A 119 7.47 -10.14 13.81
N LEU A 120 7.94 -10.16 12.56
CA LEU A 120 8.96 -11.11 12.09
C LEU A 120 10.33 -10.98 12.79
N ARG A 121 10.55 -9.92 13.59
CA ARG A 121 11.77 -9.76 14.41
C ARG A 121 11.84 -10.70 15.63
N GLY A 122 10.79 -11.47 15.89
CA GLY A 122 10.81 -12.47 16.98
C GLY A 122 9.56 -13.33 17.11
N HIS A 123 8.48 -13.01 16.41
CA HIS A 123 7.17 -13.63 16.56
C HIS A 123 6.56 -13.97 15.20
N PHE A 124 7.11 -14.99 14.52
CA PHE A 124 6.61 -15.45 13.22
C PHE A 124 5.10 -15.75 13.23
N ALA A 125 4.61 -16.41 14.28
CA ALA A 125 3.19 -16.77 14.42
C ALA A 125 2.27 -15.54 14.36
N ILE A 126 2.69 -14.39 14.92
CA ILE A 126 1.91 -13.15 14.87
C ILE A 126 1.85 -12.64 13.42
N ALA A 127 2.97 -12.61 12.71
CA ALA A 127 3.00 -12.19 11.30
C ALA A 127 2.14 -13.10 10.41
N ALA A 128 2.22 -14.42 10.60
CA ALA A 128 1.40 -15.39 9.89
C ALA A 128 -0.09 -15.22 10.21
N ALA A 129 -0.45 -14.99 11.48
CA ALA A 129 -1.83 -14.75 11.89
C ALA A 129 -2.40 -13.47 11.26
N LEU A 130 -1.66 -12.35 11.29
CA LEU A 130 -2.06 -11.11 10.62
C LEU A 130 -2.33 -11.33 9.12
N ALA A 131 -1.46 -12.11 8.45
CA ALA A 131 -1.62 -12.43 7.04
C ALA A 131 -2.85 -13.29 6.76
N VAL A 132 -3.01 -14.40 7.49
CA VAL A 132 -4.14 -15.33 7.31
C VAL A 132 -5.47 -14.62 7.59
N VAL A 133 -5.55 -13.83 8.66
CA VAL A 133 -6.79 -13.12 9.03
C VAL A 133 -7.16 -12.09 7.96
N LEU A 134 -6.22 -11.28 7.47
CA LEU A 134 -6.55 -10.30 6.43
C LEU A 134 -6.93 -10.98 5.10
N SER A 135 -6.25 -12.04 4.71
CA SER A 135 -6.64 -12.84 3.54
C SER A 135 -8.05 -13.45 3.69
N ALA A 136 -8.42 -13.91 4.88
CA ALA A 136 -9.76 -14.43 5.14
C ALA A 136 -10.83 -13.33 5.04
N ILE A 137 -10.51 -12.11 5.49
CA ILE A 137 -11.39 -10.95 5.32
C ILE A 137 -11.58 -10.62 3.85
N HIS A 138 -10.52 -10.55 3.04
CA HIS A 138 -10.64 -10.30 1.61
C HIS A 138 -11.43 -11.38 0.88
N ALA A 139 -11.22 -12.64 1.26
CA ALA A 139 -12.02 -13.76 0.77
C ALA A 139 -13.49 -13.57 1.12
N ALA A 140 -13.82 -13.12 2.33
CA ALA A 140 -15.19 -12.84 2.78
C ALA A 140 -15.82 -11.60 2.10
N GLN A 141 -15.02 -10.62 1.70
CA GLN A 141 -15.40 -9.40 0.97
C GLN A 141 -15.59 -9.57 -0.54
N PRO A 142 -15.58 -10.81 -1.04
CA PRO A 142 -15.00 -11.21 -2.34
C PRO A 142 -14.19 -10.13 -3.09
N ASP A 143 -13.06 -9.71 -2.50
CA ASP A 143 -12.17 -8.71 -3.12
C ASP A 143 -10.91 -9.37 -3.68
N ALA A 144 -11.04 -9.97 -4.85
CA ALA A 144 -9.96 -10.71 -5.50
C ALA A 144 -8.74 -9.84 -5.85
N GLY A 145 -8.95 -8.56 -6.19
CA GLY A 145 -7.87 -7.62 -6.49
C GLY A 145 -6.97 -7.38 -5.28
N GLN A 146 -7.57 -6.98 -4.15
CA GLN A 146 -6.83 -6.77 -2.90
C GLN A 146 -6.30 -8.07 -2.30
N ALA A 147 -7.09 -9.16 -2.36
CA ALA A 147 -6.65 -10.47 -1.90
C ALA A 147 -5.36 -10.89 -2.60
N THR A 148 -5.29 -10.75 -3.93
CA THR A 148 -4.11 -11.12 -4.72
C THR A 148 -2.91 -10.24 -4.38
N ALA A 149 -3.09 -8.91 -4.42
CA ALA A 149 -2.01 -7.97 -4.16
C ALA A 149 -1.43 -8.12 -2.75
N PHE A 150 -2.30 -8.27 -1.75
CA PHE A 150 -1.89 -8.51 -0.37
C PHE A 150 -1.21 -9.88 -0.21
N ALA A 151 -1.79 -10.96 -0.75
CA ALA A 151 -1.25 -12.31 -0.59
C ALA A 151 0.17 -12.45 -1.13
N LEU A 152 0.45 -11.85 -2.29
CA LEU A 152 1.79 -11.85 -2.88
C LEU A 152 2.79 -11.10 -1.99
N ALA A 153 2.45 -9.89 -1.54
CA ALA A 153 3.30 -9.09 -0.66
C ALA A 153 3.53 -9.74 0.71
N ALA A 154 2.48 -10.27 1.33
CA ALA A 154 2.52 -10.99 2.59
C ALA A 154 3.35 -12.28 2.49
N SER A 155 3.18 -13.05 1.42
CA SER A 155 3.95 -14.28 1.19
C SER A 155 5.44 -13.98 0.99
N LEU A 156 5.80 -12.87 0.34
CA LEU A 156 7.20 -12.44 0.24
C LEU A 156 7.80 -12.17 1.63
N LEU A 157 7.10 -11.46 2.50
CA LEU A 157 7.54 -11.21 3.87
C LEU A 157 7.74 -12.51 4.66
N LEU A 158 6.75 -13.40 4.61
CA LEU A 158 6.79 -14.68 5.32
C LEU A 158 7.91 -15.59 4.78
N ALA A 159 8.10 -15.64 3.46
CA ALA A 159 9.16 -16.42 2.82
C ALA A 159 10.57 -15.93 3.23
N ARG A 160 10.73 -14.62 3.43
CA ARG A 160 11.99 -13.98 3.87
C ARG A 160 12.23 -14.01 5.38
N ALA A 161 11.37 -14.67 6.17
CA ALA A 161 11.57 -14.83 7.61
C ALA A 161 12.67 -15.86 7.93
N HIS A 162 13.94 -15.53 7.65
CA HIS A 162 15.08 -16.45 7.71
C HIS A 162 15.30 -17.13 9.09
N ALA A 163 14.87 -16.49 10.18
CA ALA A 163 14.92 -17.08 11.53
C ALA A 163 13.93 -18.23 11.74
N THR A 164 12.97 -18.42 10.83
CA THR A 164 11.96 -19.49 10.90
C THR A 164 12.34 -20.63 9.95
N SER A 165 12.12 -21.87 10.37
CA SER A 165 12.32 -23.03 9.49
C SER A 165 11.46 -22.93 8.22
N TRP A 166 11.85 -23.64 7.17
CA TRP A 166 11.19 -23.50 5.86
C TRP A 166 9.73 -23.97 5.87
N LEU A 167 9.39 -24.97 6.68
CA LEU A 167 8.07 -25.59 6.67
C LEU A 167 6.95 -24.65 7.17
N PRO A 168 7.05 -23.99 8.35
CA PRO A 168 6.05 -22.99 8.77
C PRO A 168 5.90 -21.83 7.79
N ARG A 169 7.00 -21.41 7.15
CA ARG A 169 6.97 -20.39 6.09
C ARG A 169 6.16 -20.86 4.89
N ALA A 170 6.48 -22.04 4.37
CA ALA A 170 5.78 -22.62 3.22
C ALA A 170 4.28 -22.82 3.51
N LEU A 171 3.93 -23.36 4.68
CA LEU A 171 2.54 -23.56 5.10
C LEU A 171 1.78 -22.23 5.22
N SER A 172 2.41 -21.20 5.81
CA SER A 172 1.78 -19.89 5.95
C SER A 172 1.57 -19.22 4.59
N CYS A 173 2.56 -19.29 3.68
CA CYS A 173 2.40 -18.79 2.32
C CYS A 173 1.30 -19.55 1.58
N ALA A 174 1.26 -20.89 1.68
CA ALA A 174 0.23 -21.71 1.06
C ALA A 174 -1.17 -21.37 1.60
N ALA A 175 -1.31 -21.15 2.91
CA ALA A 175 -2.57 -20.75 3.52
C ALA A 175 -3.02 -19.36 3.02
N VAL A 176 -2.12 -18.37 3.05
CA VAL A 176 -2.40 -17.00 2.57
C VAL A 176 -2.82 -16.99 1.10
N LEU A 177 -2.05 -17.66 0.24
CA LEU A 177 -2.34 -17.75 -1.20
C LEU A 177 -3.64 -18.54 -1.46
N GLY A 178 -3.81 -19.68 -0.79
CA GLY A 178 -4.98 -20.54 -0.96
C GLY A 178 -6.28 -19.86 -0.53
N ILE A 179 -6.29 -19.20 0.64
CA ILE A 179 -7.44 -18.42 1.11
C ILE A 179 -7.73 -17.28 0.13
N SER A 180 -6.71 -16.54 -0.30
CA SER A 180 -6.88 -15.42 -1.21
C SER A 180 -7.39 -15.85 -2.59
N ALA A 181 -7.00 -17.04 -3.06
CA ALA A 181 -7.53 -17.63 -4.29
C ALA A 181 -9.05 -17.87 -4.23
N THR A 182 -9.61 -18.13 -3.04
CA THR A 182 -11.07 -18.31 -2.90
C THR A 182 -11.87 -17.04 -3.18
N ALA A 183 -11.25 -15.86 -3.09
CA ALA A 183 -11.90 -14.60 -3.49
C ALA A 183 -12.28 -14.59 -4.98
N TRP A 184 -11.51 -15.29 -5.82
CA TRP A 184 -11.78 -15.43 -7.25
C TRP A 184 -12.93 -16.39 -7.58
N LEU A 185 -13.36 -17.23 -6.62
CA LEU A 185 -14.50 -18.13 -6.81
C LEU A 185 -15.85 -17.41 -6.77
N ARG A 186 -15.84 -16.13 -6.39
CA ARG A 186 -17.00 -15.25 -6.36
C ARG A 186 -16.71 -14.04 -7.24
N PRO A 187 -17.02 -14.12 -8.55
CA PRO A 187 -16.85 -12.99 -9.46
C PRO A 187 -17.53 -11.73 -8.90
N ASP A 188 -16.89 -10.58 -9.10
CA ASP A 188 -17.44 -9.30 -8.67
C ASP A 188 -18.72 -9.01 -9.48
N PRO A 189 -19.90 -8.87 -8.84
CA PRO A 189 -21.15 -8.62 -9.54
C PRO A 189 -21.29 -7.17 -10.00
N LEU A 190 -20.39 -6.28 -9.58
CA LEU A 190 -20.48 -4.86 -9.88
C LEU A 190 -19.98 -4.58 -11.29
N ASP A 191 -20.76 -3.77 -12.01
CA ASP A 191 -20.36 -3.30 -13.32
C ASP A 191 -19.10 -2.43 -13.22
N PRO A 192 -18.18 -2.58 -14.18
CA PRO A 192 -16.94 -1.84 -14.13
C PRO A 192 -17.14 -0.35 -14.36
N VAL A 193 -16.58 0.45 -13.46
CA VAL A 193 -16.59 1.91 -13.58
C VAL A 193 -15.39 2.37 -14.41
N ASP A 194 -15.64 2.92 -15.60
CA ASP A 194 -14.61 3.24 -16.61
C ASP A 194 -13.43 4.05 -16.07
N HIS A 195 -13.73 5.10 -15.30
CA HIS A 195 -12.75 6.03 -14.79
C HIS A 195 -12.07 5.56 -13.49
N VAL A 196 -12.44 4.39 -12.99
CA VAL A 196 -11.85 3.75 -11.81
C VAL A 196 -11.00 2.56 -12.24
N GLU A 197 -11.54 1.69 -13.09
CA GLU A 197 -10.99 0.35 -13.35
C GLU A 197 -10.43 0.20 -14.76
N ARG A 198 -11.02 0.91 -15.74
CA ARG A 198 -10.59 0.83 -17.14
C ARG A 198 -9.76 2.03 -17.60
N ILE A 199 -9.44 2.96 -16.68
CA ILE A 199 -8.82 4.25 -17.01
C ILE A 199 -7.50 4.10 -17.75
N PHE A 200 -6.73 3.05 -17.44
CA PHE A 200 -5.47 2.75 -18.09
C PHE A 200 -5.67 2.26 -19.53
N GLN A 201 -6.64 1.36 -19.77
CA GLN A 201 -6.99 0.90 -21.11
C GLN A 201 -7.64 2.03 -21.93
N LEU A 202 -8.42 2.91 -21.30
CA LEU A 202 -8.93 4.13 -21.94
C LEU A 202 -7.78 5.03 -22.43
N ALA A 203 -6.68 5.13 -21.68
CA ALA A 203 -5.49 5.88 -22.10
C ALA A 203 -4.95 5.35 -23.44
N PHE A 204 -4.79 4.03 -23.57
CA PHE A 204 -4.33 3.37 -24.80
C PHE A 204 -5.31 3.48 -25.96
N ARG A 205 -6.61 3.34 -25.69
CA ARG A 205 -7.66 3.49 -26.70
C ARG A 205 -7.72 4.91 -27.25
N TRP A 206 -7.43 5.90 -26.42
CA TRP A 206 -7.37 7.28 -26.86
C TRP A 206 -6.11 7.54 -27.69
N ASN A 207 -4.94 7.21 -27.16
CA ASN A 207 -3.67 7.33 -27.87
C ASN A 207 -2.60 6.42 -27.23
N PRO A 208 -1.94 5.53 -28.00
CA PRO A 208 -0.91 4.65 -27.46
C PRO A 208 0.22 5.36 -26.70
N LEU A 209 0.62 6.57 -27.13
CA LEU A 209 1.63 7.37 -26.44
C LEU A 209 1.13 7.84 -25.06
N ILE A 210 -0.15 8.20 -24.94
CA ILE A 210 -0.77 8.56 -23.65
C ILE A 210 -0.82 7.33 -22.75
N GLY A 211 -1.13 6.16 -23.31
CA GLY A 211 -1.04 4.88 -22.60
C GLY A 211 0.36 4.58 -22.05
N LEU A 212 1.41 4.81 -22.86
CA LEU A 212 2.80 4.66 -22.40
C LEU A 212 3.15 5.64 -21.27
N ILE A 213 2.75 6.91 -21.40
CA ILE A 213 2.95 7.93 -20.37
C ILE A 213 2.20 7.55 -19.08
N ALA A 214 0.99 6.99 -19.20
CA ALA A 214 0.22 6.46 -18.08
C ALA A 214 0.97 5.33 -17.37
N GLY A 215 1.55 4.40 -18.13
CA GLY A 215 2.35 3.30 -17.59
C GLY A 215 3.58 3.80 -16.84
N LEU A 216 4.29 4.79 -17.40
CA LEU A 216 5.42 5.44 -16.73
C LEU A 216 4.98 6.15 -15.44
N ALA A 217 3.86 6.87 -15.47
CA ALA A 217 3.32 7.54 -14.30
C ALA A 217 2.93 6.55 -13.17
N LEU A 218 2.38 5.39 -13.52
CA LEU A 218 2.11 4.31 -12.57
C LEU A 218 3.40 3.65 -12.06
N ALA A 219 4.42 3.48 -12.91
CA ALA A 219 5.72 2.95 -12.49
C ALA A 219 6.43 3.85 -11.47
N LEU A 220 6.22 5.18 -11.51
CA LEU A 220 6.73 6.11 -10.50
C LEU A 220 6.23 5.78 -9.08
N LEU A 221 5.08 5.12 -8.95
CA LEU A 221 4.55 4.69 -7.65
C LEU A 221 5.46 3.67 -6.95
N LEU A 222 6.32 2.97 -7.68
CA LEU A 222 7.24 1.96 -7.12
C LEU A 222 8.51 2.59 -6.53
N VAL A 223 8.81 3.85 -6.87
CA VAL A 223 10.08 4.52 -6.55
C VAL A 223 10.39 4.59 -5.04
N PRO A 224 9.44 4.86 -4.12
CA PRO A 224 9.75 4.84 -2.69
C PRO A 224 10.23 3.47 -2.22
N GLY A 225 9.56 2.40 -2.67
CA GLY A 225 9.93 1.02 -2.36
C GLY A 225 11.29 0.65 -2.96
N ILE A 226 11.53 0.99 -4.22
CA ILE A 226 12.84 0.77 -4.88
C ILE A 226 13.95 1.52 -4.12
N THR A 227 13.71 2.76 -3.69
CA THR A 227 14.68 3.51 -2.90
C THR A 227 14.98 2.82 -1.57
N GLY A 228 13.94 2.29 -0.90
CA GLY A 228 14.09 1.49 0.32
C GLY A 228 14.93 0.23 0.11
N ILE A 229 14.71 -0.48 -1.00
CA ILE A 229 15.53 -1.65 -1.41
C ILE A 229 16.98 -1.24 -1.64
N THR A 230 17.24 -0.23 -2.46
CA THR A 230 18.61 0.23 -2.76
C THR A 230 19.33 0.64 -1.48
N ARG A 231 18.64 1.31 -0.55
CA ARG A 231 19.20 1.74 0.74
C ARG A 231 19.52 0.56 1.64
N ALA A 232 18.60 -0.38 1.76
CA ALA A 232 18.82 -1.60 2.52
C ALA A 232 20.06 -2.35 2.02
N LEU A 233 20.25 -2.44 0.69
CA LEU A 233 21.39 -3.14 0.10
C LEU A 233 22.73 -2.40 0.20
N THR A 234 22.72 -1.06 0.15
CA THR A 234 23.96 -0.26 0.01
C THR A 234 24.52 0.31 1.30
N ALA A 235 23.69 0.61 2.31
CA ALA A 235 24.14 1.32 3.50
C ALA A 235 24.51 0.38 4.65
N GLU A 236 23.68 -0.62 4.98
CA GLU A 236 23.84 -1.40 6.23
C GLU A 236 23.32 -2.85 6.14
N HIS A 237 22.93 -3.34 4.96
CA HIS A 237 22.31 -4.67 4.77
C HIS A 237 21.15 -4.95 5.76
N ASP A 238 20.18 -4.02 5.85
CA ASP A 238 18.99 -4.19 6.69
C ASP A 238 17.95 -5.10 6.00
N ASP A 239 18.01 -6.39 6.30
CA ASP A 239 17.10 -7.41 5.76
C ASP A 239 15.61 -7.13 6.04
N ALA A 240 15.29 -6.48 7.16
CA ALA A 240 13.91 -6.16 7.51
C ALA A 240 13.38 -5.03 6.64
N LEU A 241 14.17 -3.97 6.44
CA LEU A 241 13.85 -2.88 5.53
C LEU A 241 13.78 -3.36 4.08
N LEU A 242 14.69 -4.23 3.66
CA LEU A 242 14.69 -4.85 2.33
C LEU A 242 13.37 -5.59 2.08
N SER A 243 12.99 -6.46 3.02
CA SER A 243 11.79 -7.30 2.90
C SER A 243 10.51 -6.45 2.88
N LEU A 244 10.40 -5.44 3.75
CA LEU A 244 9.26 -4.53 3.76
C LEU A 244 9.18 -3.70 2.48
N SER A 245 10.29 -3.12 2.03
CA SER A 245 10.33 -2.31 0.81
C SER A 245 9.96 -3.12 -0.42
N ALA A 246 10.49 -4.35 -0.54
CA ALA A 246 10.13 -5.28 -1.60
C ALA A 246 8.66 -5.71 -1.54
N SER A 247 8.09 -5.89 -0.34
CA SER A 247 6.67 -6.19 -0.18
C SER A 247 5.76 -5.04 -0.65
N PHE A 248 6.14 -3.78 -0.42
CA PHE A 248 5.39 -2.64 -0.96
C PHE A 248 5.50 -2.54 -2.48
N VAL A 249 6.68 -2.75 -3.06
CA VAL A 249 6.83 -2.81 -4.52
C VAL A 249 5.93 -3.90 -5.10
N LEU A 250 5.98 -5.11 -4.54
CA LEU A 250 5.17 -6.23 -4.99
C LEU A 250 3.67 -5.96 -4.81
N TYR A 251 3.26 -5.36 -3.69
CA TYR A 251 1.86 -4.99 -3.47
C TYR A 251 1.33 -4.02 -4.53
N PHE A 252 2.02 -2.90 -4.79
CA PHE A 252 1.54 -1.92 -5.78
C PHE A 252 1.66 -2.45 -7.21
N ALA A 253 2.69 -3.22 -7.53
CA ALA A 253 2.83 -3.86 -8.84
C ALA A 253 1.73 -4.90 -9.08
N ALA A 254 1.41 -5.73 -8.08
CA ALA A 254 0.33 -6.70 -8.16
C ALA A 254 -1.05 -6.05 -8.19
N ALA A 255 -1.27 -4.99 -7.40
CA ALA A 255 -2.51 -4.21 -7.40
C ALA A 255 -2.77 -3.56 -8.75
N PHE A 256 -1.73 -3.20 -9.50
CA PHE A 256 -1.86 -2.79 -10.89
C PHE A 256 -2.07 -3.99 -11.81
N ALA A 257 -1.20 -5.02 -11.77
CA ALA A 257 -1.28 -6.15 -12.70
C ALA A 257 -2.63 -6.89 -12.65
N VAL A 258 -3.25 -6.98 -11.46
CA VAL A 258 -4.54 -7.65 -11.30
C VAL A 258 -5.68 -6.92 -12.01
N THR A 259 -5.55 -5.63 -12.32
CA THR A 259 -6.59 -4.87 -13.06
C THR A 259 -6.76 -5.38 -14.49
N GLU A 260 -5.78 -6.09 -15.04
CA GLU A 260 -5.89 -6.73 -16.35
C GLU A 260 -6.60 -8.10 -16.30
N LEU A 261 -6.85 -8.62 -15.10
CA LEU A 261 -7.49 -9.92 -14.87
C LEU A 261 -8.95 -9.80 -14.42
N GLY A 262 -9.39 -8.61 -14.00
CA GLY A 262 -10.75 -8.38 -13.54
C GLY A 262 -11.06 -6.90 -13.32
N HIS A 263 -12.28 -6.63 -12.85
CA HIS A 263 -12.82 -5.29 -12.65
C HIS A 263 -12.33 -4.68 -11.33
N PHE A 264 -11.05 -4.31 -11.30
CA PHE A 264 -10.40 -3.76 -10.12
C PHE A 264 -9.88 -2.33 -10.36
N PRO A 265 -9.91 -1.45 -9.34
CA PRO A 265 -9.46 -0.07 -9.50
C PRO A 265 -7.98 0.03 -9.86
N VAL A 266 -7.65 0.81 -10.89
CA VAL A 266 -6.26 1.14 -11.23
C VAL A 266 -5.64 1.99 -10.12
N PRO A 267 -4.55 1.55 -9.46
CA PRO A 267 -4.01 2.27 -8.30
C PRO A 267 -3.65 3.72 -8.62
N VAL A 268 -4.13 4.66 -7.79
CA VAL A 268 -3.85 6.12 -7.84
C VAL A 268 -4.41 6.85 -9.07
N MET A 269 -4.38 6.25 -10.25
CA MET A 269 -4.87 6.83 -11.51
C MET A 269 -6.39 6.77 -11.62
N GLY A 270 -7.00 5.66 -11.20
CA GLY A 270 -8.46 5.55 -11.11
C GLY A 270 -9.02 6.50 -10.05
N THR A 271 -10.25 6.95 -10.23
CA THR A 271 -10.88 7.80 -9.21
C THR A 271 -11.18 7.01 -7.95
N GLY A 272 -10.73 7.51 -6.80
CA GLY A 272 -10.95 6.89 -5.51
C GLY A 272 -9.86 7.25 -4.51
N ALA A 273 -10.25 7.48 -3.27
CA ALA A 273 -9.31 7.89 -2.23
C ALA A 273 -8.41 6.74 -1.73
N GLY A 274 -8.87 5.49 -1.84
CA GLY A 274 -8.30 4.34 -1.15
C GLY A 274 -6.81 4.10 -1.48
N HIS A 275 -6.51 3.80 -2.75
CA HIS A 275 -5.15 3.54 -3.21
C HIS A 275 -4.22 4.75 -3.05
N ILE A 276 -4.74 5.97 -3.15
CA ILE A 276 -3.97 7.20 -2.93
C ILE A 276 -3.50 7.28 -1.48
N LEU A 277 -4.43 7.14 -0.52
CA LEU A 277 -4.10 7.17 0.91
C LEU A 277 -3.18 6.01 1.32
N GLY A 278 -3.39 4.82 0.74
CA GLY A 278 -2.50 3.67 0.94
C GLY A 278 -1.08 3.93 0.45
N TRP A 279 -0.94 4.48 -0.76
CA TRP A 279 0.37 4.82 -1.32
C TRP A 279 1.14 5.83 -0.48
N TYR A 280 0.45 6.88 -0.01
CA TYR A 280 1.06 7.86 0.88
C TYR A 280 1.42 7.27 2.24
N SER A 281 0.60 6.36 2.78
CA SER A 281 0.91 5.65 4.03
C SER A 281 2.18 4.81 3.89
N ALA A 282 2.30 4.01 2.83
CA ALA A 282 3.50 3.22 2.54
C ALA A 282 4.74 4.11 2.41
N SER A 283 4.63 5.22 1.69
CA SER A 283 5.71 6.20 1.51
C SER A 283 6.14 6.85 2.82
N GLY A 284 5.19 7.23 3.69
CA GLY A 284 5.47 7.77 5.02
C GLY A 284 6.17 6.75 5.92
N ILE A 285 5.72 5.49 5.89
CA ILE A 285 6.35 4.39 6.62
C ILE A 285 7.80 4.21 6.17
N LEU A 286 8.05 4.10 4.87
CA LEU A 286 9.41 3.97 4.33
C LEU A 286 10.27 5.19 4.66
N ALA A 287 9.73 6.40 4.59
CA ALA A 287 10.48 7.60 4.94
C ALA A 287 10.96 7.60 6.40
N ALA A 288 10.12 7.15 7.34
CA ALA A 288 10.47 7.05 8.75
C ALA A 288 11.58 6.01 9.02
N LEU A 289 11.65 4.96 8.20
CA LEU A 289 12.58 3.84 8.37
C LEU A 289 13.89 4.03 7.57
N VAL A 290 13.81 4.58 6.35
CA VAL A 290 14.96 4.78 5.45
C VAL A 290 15.77 6.01 5.84
N TRP A 291 15.12 7.04 6.40
CA TRP A 291 15.77 8.30 6.77
C TRP A 291 15.49 8.70 8.22
N PRO A 292 15.94 7.89 9.21
CA PRO A 292 15.79 8.25 10.61
C PRO A 292 16.39 9.64 10.86
N ARG A 293 15.58 10.53 11.44
CA ARG A 293 16.14 11.79 11.96
C ARG A 293 16.87 11.45 13.24
N ASP A 294 18.18 11.64 13.20
CA ASP A 294 19.14 11.37 14.27
C ASP A 294 18.56 11.81 15.63
N THR A 295 18.23 10.84 16.49
CA THR A 295 18.05 11.12 17.91
C THR A 295 19.45 11.33 18.46
N ARG A 296 19.82 12.60 18.65
CA ARG A 296 21.05 13.03 19.33
C ARG A 296 21.33 12.10 20.51
N VAL A 297 22.34 11.23 20.40
CA VAL A 297 22.98 10.67 21.57
C VAL A 297 23.89 11.78 22.08
N PRO A 298 23.67 12.34 23.28
CA PRO A 298 24.68 13.20 23.88
C PRO A 298 25.92 12.33 24.06
N ILE A 299 27.01 12.71 23.40
CA ILE A 299 28.34 12.18 23.69
C ILE A 299 28.59 12.56 25.16
N VAL A 300 28.37 11.61 26.07
CA VAL A 300 28.89 11.73 27.42
C VAL A 300 30.40 11.72 27.25
N ALA A 301 31.00 12.90 27.36
CA ALA A 301 32.43 13.05 27.44
C ALA A 301 32.91 12.17 28.60
N ARG A 302 33.59 11.06 28.30
CA ARG A 302 34.39 10.36 29.28
C ARG A 302 35.58 11.27 29.56
N THR A 303 35.51 12.00 30.67
CA THR A 303 36.67 12.53 31.39
C THR A 303 37.27 11.41 32.22
#